data_AF-A0A7J7XI55-F1
#
_entry.id   AF-A0A7J7XI55-F1
#
_cell.length_a   1.000
_cell.length_b   1.000
_cell.length_c   1.000
_cell.angle_alpha   90.00
_cell.angle_beta   90.00
_cell.angle_gamma   90.00
#
_symmetry.space_group_name_H-M   'P 1'
#
loop_
_entity.id
_entity.type
_entity.pdbx_description
1 polymer ?
#
loop_
_entity_poly.entity_id
_entity_poly.type
_entity_poly.pdbx_seq_one_letter_code
_entity_poly.pdbx_strand_id
1 'polypeptide(L)'
;MPPEGSVAFSKALVCPVFDVKIAADFSILESQKEFVRRYCQHHEEEPRLPMLTSACPGWDQYAERVLGHPITPHLCTAKSPQQIMGSPVKDYFTRWQNMSSDKIFHVIVAPCYDKKLEPL
;
A
#
# COMPACT_ATOMS: atom_id res chain seq x y z
N MET A 1 -21.30 8.90 5.12
CA MET A 1 -21.04 10.10 5.95
C MET A 1 -19.54 10.24 6.06
N PRO A 2 -18.91 11.33 5.59
CA PRO A 2 -17.46 11.47 5.73
C PRO A 2 -17.09 11.48 7.22
N PRO A 3 -16.01 10.79 7.63
CA PRO A 3 -15.57 10.81 9.02
C PRO A 3 -15.27 12.26 9.44
N GLU A 4 -15.60 12.64 10.68
CA GLU A 4 -15.53 14.03 11.16
C GLU A 4 -14.16 14.69 10.90
N GLY A 5 -13.07 13.92 10.95
CA GLY A 5 -11.73 14.38 10.60
C GLY A 5 -11.57 14.84 9.14
N SER A 6 -12.22 14.19 8.18
CA SER A 6 -12.18 14.57 6.76
C SER A 6 -12.81 15.94 6.50
N VAL A 7 -13.85 16.28 7.27
CA VAL A 7 -14.53 17.59 7.20
C VAL A 7 -13.68 18.71 7.81
N ALA A 8 -12.86 18.42 8.82
CA ALA A 8 -11.94 19.40 9.40
C ALA A 8 -10.76 19.72 8.47
N PHE A 9 -10.13 18.69 7.87
CA PHE A 9 -9.01 18.87 6.95
C PHE A 9 -9.41 19.57 5.66
N SER A 10 -10.56 19.21 5.07
CA SER A 10 -11.06 19.87 3.85
C SER A 10 -11.33 21.37 4.07
N LYS A 11 -11.83 21.76 5.24
CA LYS A 11 -12.07 23.18 5.59
C LYS A 11 -10.80 23.99 5.81
N ALA A 12 -9.73 23.37 6.31
CA ALA A 12 -8.47 24.04 6.59
C ALA A 12 -7.57 24.21 5.35
N LEU A 13 -7.59 23.24 4.42
CA LEU A 13 -6.63 23.18 3.30
C LEU A 13 -7.26 23.42 1.92
N VAL A 14 -8.60 23.51 1.82
CA VAL A 14 -9.33 23.66 0.54
C VAL A 14 -8.86 22.63 -0.50
N CYS A 15 -8.74 21.36 -0.08
CA CYS A 15 -8.25 20.29 -0.94
C CYS A 15 -9.15 19.04 -0.85
N PRO A 16 -9.21 18.20 -1.91
CA PRO A 16 -9.85 16.90 -1.85
C PRO A 16 -9.18 16.02 -0.79
N VAL A 17 -9.98 15.40 0.08
CA VAL A 17 -9.51 14.46 1.11
C VAL A 17 -10.02 13.08 0.77
N PHE A 18 -9.10 12.12 0.69
CA PHE A 18 -9.42 10.72 0.41
C PHE A 18 -9.07 9.84 1.61
N ASP A 19 -9.88 8.81 1.80
CA ASP A 19 -9.59 7.75 2.75
C ASP A 19 -8.78 6.64 2.05
N VAL A 20 -7.69 6.21 2.67
CA VAL A 20 -6.81 5.14 2.14
C VAL A 20 -7.48 3.76 2.16
N LYS A 21 -8.66 3.60 2.78
CA LYS A 21 -9.38 2.32 2.85
C LYS A 21 -9.54 1.61 1.52
N ILE A 22 -9.84 2.33 0.43
CA ILE A 22 -9.98 1.70 -0.88
C ILE A 22 -8.67 1.03 -1.35
N ALA A 23 -7.54 1.68 -1.07
CA ALA A 23 -6.22 1.14 -1.37
C ALA A 23 -5.84 0.00 -0.40
N ALA A 24 -6.32 0.06 0.84
CA ALA A 24 -6.18 -1.04 1.79
C ALA A 24 -6.96 -2.29 1.37
N ASP A 25 -8.18 -2.12 0.85
CA ASP A 25 -8.99 -3.23 0.33
C ASP A 25 -8.27 -3.91 -0.86
N PHE A 26 -7.69 -3.14 -1.78
CA PHE A 26 -6.87 -3.69 -2.86
C PHE A 26 -5.65 -4.45 -2.34
N SER A 27 -4.92 -3.90 -1.36
CA SER A 27 -3.76 -4.56 -0.75
C SER A 27 -4.13 -5.91 -0.12
N ILE A 28 -5.28 -5.98 0.56
CA ILE A 28 -5.81 -7.20 1.16
C ILE A 28 -6.16 -8.23 0.09
N LEU A 29 -6.86 -7.82 -0.97
CA LEU A 29 -7.25 -8.72 -2.06
C LEU A 29 -6.04 -9.32 -2.77
N GLU A 30 -5.00 -8.52 -3.04
CA GLU A 30 -3.77 -9.01 -3.66
C GLU A 30 -2.97 -9.92 -2.72
N SER A 31 -2.87 -9.57 -1.44
CA SER A 31 -2.23 -10.43 -0.42
C SER A 31 -2.95 -11.78 -0.29
N GLN A 32 -4.28 -11.78 -0.32
CA GLN A 32 -5.10 -12.99 -0.27
C GLN A 32 -4.87 -13.87 -1.51
N LYS A 33 -4.90 -13.29 -2.71
CA LYS A 33 -4.65 -14.03 -3.96
C LYS A 33 -3.27 -14.69 -3.94
N GLU A 34 -2.26 -13.95 -3.48
CA GLU A 34 -0.92 -14.48 -3.35
C GLU A 34 -0.84 -15.63 -2.34
N PHE A 35 -1.47 -15.48 -1.17
CA PHE A 35 -1.52 -16.54 -0.16
C PHE A 35 -2.18 -17.80 -0.72
N VAL A 36 -3.36 -17.68 -1.34
CA VAL A 36 -4.08 -18.82 -1.92
C VAL A 36 -3.22 -19.50 -2.99
N ARG A 37 -2.56 -18.73 -3.86
CA ARG A 37 -1.65 -19.28 -4.87
C ARG A 37 -0.51 -20.07 -4.24
N ARG A 38 0.22 -19.49 -3.26
CA ARG A 38 1.33 -20.17 -2.56
C ARG A 38 0.85 -21.41 -1.81
N TYR A 39 -0.35 -21.34 -1.20
CA TYR A 39 -0.95 -22.46 -0.49
C TYR A 39 -1.34 -23.60 -1.44
N CYS A 40 -1.91 -23.33 -2.61
CA CYS A 40 -2.19 -24.37 -3.60
C CYS A 40 -0.92 -25.03 -4.16
N GLN A 41 0.18 -24.29 -4.23
CA GLN A 41 1.47 -24.72 -4.79
C GLN A 41 2.43 -25.31 -3.74
N HIS A 42 2.00 -25.48 -2.49
CA HIS A 42 2.90 -25.82 -1.38
C HIS A 42 3.59 -27.21 -1.46
N HIS A 43 3.15 -28.06 -2.37
CA HIS A 43 3.77 -29.37 -2.63
C HIS A 43 4.92 -29.30 -3.66
N GLU A 44 5.19 -28.13 -4.26
CA GLU A 44 6.34 -27.92 -5.16
C GLU A 44 7.68 -28.01 -4.40
N GLU A 45 8.79 -28.25 -5.11
CA GLU A 45 10.13 -28.50 -4.53
C GLU A 45 10.66 -27.36 -3.64
N GLU A 46 10.18 -26.12 -3.84
CA GLU A 46 10.53 -24.95 -3.03
C GLU A 46 9.27 -24.24 -2.48
N PRO A 47 8.68 -24.75 -1.39
CA PRO A 47 7.50 -24.14 -0.80
C PRO A 47 7.85 -22.77 -0.20
N ARG A 48 7.28 -21.69 -0.75
CA ARG A 48 7.44 -20.32 -0.24
C ARG A 48 6.50 -19.99 0.93
N LEU A 49 6.24 -21.01 1.76
CA LEU A 49 5.49 -20.92 3.01
C LEU A 49 6.46 -21.09 4.19
N PRO A 50 6.25 -20.37 5.31
CA PRO A 50 5.14 -19.46 5.60
C PRO A 50 5.17 -18.18 4.73
N MET A 51 4.03 -17.53 4.55
CA MET A 51 3.95 -16.22 3.91
C MET A 51 3.92 -15.13 4.98
N LEU A 52 4.84 -14.17 4.88
CA LEU A 52 5.02 -13.07 5.83
C LEU A 52 4.45 -11.78 5.22
N THR A 53 3.82 -10.95 6.04
CA THR A 53 3.24 -9.67 5.58
C THR A 53 4.31 -8.66 5.18
N SER A 54 3.98 -7.73 4.27
CA SER A 54 4.88 -6.67 3.78
C SER A 54 4.27 -5.26 3.78
N ALA A 55 3.26 -5.01 4.62
CA ALA A 55 2.64 -3.68 4.68
C ALA A 55 3.44 -2.64 5.48
N CYS A 56 4.43 -3.09 6.27
CA CYS A 56 5.21 -2.27 7.19
C CYS A 56 6.62 -2.03 6.62
N PRO A 57 6.97 -0.79 6.23
CA PRO A 57 8.26 -0.48 5.62
C PRO A 57 9.46 -0.83 6.52
N GLY A 58 9.32 -0.62 7.84
CA GLY A 58 10.37 -0.97 8.81
C GLY A 58 10.62 -2.49 8.88
N TRP A 59 9.56 -3.29 8.75
CA TRP A 59 9.68 -4.75 8.71
C TRP A 59 10.35 -5.22 7.42
N ASP A 60 9.90 -4.74 6.26
CA ASP A 60 10.48 -5.14 4.97
C ASP A 60 11.96 -4.76 4.90
N GLN A 61 12.31 -3.56 5.35
CA GLN A 61 13.69 -3.12 5.41
C GLN A 61 14.55 -3.99 6.35
N TYR A 62 14.01 -4.39 7.50
CA TYR A 62 14.70 -5.30 8.41
C TYR A 62 14.88 -6.69 7.79
N ALA A 63 13.82 -7.23 7.17
CA ALA A 63 13.84 -8.52 6.51
C ALA A 63 14.84 -8.55 5.34
N GLU A 64 14.91 -7.51 4.53
CA GLU A 64 15.84 -7.43 3.40
C GLU A 64 17.30 -7.22 3.85
N ARG A 65 17.53 -6.28 4.78
CA ARG A 65 18.90 -5.85 5.11
C ARG A 65 19.57 -6.67 6.22
N VAL A 66 18.78 -7.18 7.16
CA VAL A 66 19.30 -7.87 8.34
C VAL A 66 19.12 -9.38 8.20
N LEU A 67 17.95 -9.84 7.75
CA LEU A 67 17.66 -11.27 7.66
C LEU A 67 18.07 -11.87 6.31
N GLY A 68 17.90 -11.13 5.22
CA GLY A 68 18.33 -11.51 3.87
C GLY A 68 17.57 -12.68 3.26
N HIS A 69 18.27 -13.42 2.39
CA HIS A 69 17.70 -14.47 1.53
C HIS A 69 16.88 -15.56 2.23
N PRO A 70 17.17 -15.99 3.47
CA PRO A 70 16.30 -16.95 4.17
C PRO A 70 14.87 -16.46 4.41
N ILE A 71 14.63 -15.15 4.42
CA ILE A 71 13.33 -14.56 4.75
C ILE A 71 12.68 -13.85 3.56
N THR A 72 13.46 -13.21 2.69
CA THR A 72 12.93 -12.45 1.55
C THR A 72 11.94 -13.24 0.66
N PRO A 73 12.16 -14.53 0.32
CA PRO A 73 11.21 -15.32 -0.48
C PRO A 73 9.86 -15.53 0.20
N HIS A 74 9.81 -15.42 1.53
CA HIS A 74 8.60 -15.57 2.33
C HIS A 74 7.79 -14.27 2.42
N LEU A 75 8.37 -13.11 2.10
CA LEU A 75 7.64 -11.85 2.11
C LEU A 75 6.55 -11.82 1.03
N CYS A 76 5.42 -11.22 1.40
CA CYS A 76 4.31 -10.89 0.50
C CYS A 76 4.78 -9.86 -0.53
N THR A 77 4.36 -10.03 -1.77
CA THR A 77 4.69 -9.13 -2.89
C THR A 77 3.61 -8.09 -3.15
N ALA A 78 2.45 -8.19 -2.47
CA ALA A 78 1.40 -7.19 -2.56
C ALA A 78 1.90 -5.83 -2.06
N LYS A 79 1.62 -4.79 -2.85
CA LYS A 79 1.95 -3.40 -2.50
C LYS A 79 1.18 -2.94 -1.26
N SER A 80 1.77 -2.03 -0.50
CA SER A 80 1.06 -1.45 0.65
C SER A 80 -0.07 -0.49 0.19
N PRO A 81 -1.02 -0.17 1.09
CA PRO A 81 -2.11 0.75 0.77
C PRO A 81 -1.63 2.12 0.29
N GLN A 82 -0.50 2.62 0.81
CA GLN A 82 0.06 3.91 0.40
C GLN A 82 0.58 3.86 -1.04
N GLN A 83 1.31 2.81 -1.40
CA GLN A 83 1.79 2.57 -2.77
C GLN A 83 0.64 2.41 -3.76
N ILE A 84 -0.43 1.73 -3.34
CA ILE A 84 -1.61 1.53 -4.19
C ILE A 84 -2.34 2.86 -4.40
N MET A 85 -2.48 3.69 -3.35
CA MET A 85 -3.26 4.93 -3.39
C MET A 85 -2.76 5.96 -4.41
N GLY A 86 -1.47 5.92 -4.77
CA GLY A 86 -0.89 6.79 -5.78
C GLY A 86 -1.61 6.72 -7.13
N SER A 87 -1.94 5.51 -7.62
CA SER A 87 -2.56 5.33 -8.95
C SER A 87 -4.01 5.85 -9.02
N PRO A 88 -4.94 5.51 -8.10
CA PRO A 88 -6.28 6.10 -8.10
C PRO A 88 -6.27 7.64 -8.08
N VAL A 89 -5.35 8.27 -7.35
CA VAL A 89 -5.25 9.73 -7.29
C VAL A 89 -4.64 10.32 -8.56
N LYS A 90 -3.55 9.74 -9.07
CA LYS A 90 -2.81 10.30 -10.22
C LYS A 90 -3.37 9.90 -11.58
N ASP A 91 -4.16 8.83 -11.67
CA ASP A 91 -4.77 8.37 -12.92
C ASP A 91 -6.27 8.61 -12.98
N TYR A 92 -7.02 8.12 -11.99
CA TYR A 92 -8.48 8.16 -12.05
C TYR A 92 -9.02 9.54 -11.70
N PHE A 93 -8.55 10.12 -10.59
CA PHE A 93 -9.03 11.42 -10.13
C PHE A 93 -8.59 12.57 -11.06
N THR A 94 -7.37 12.54 -11.58
CA THR A 94 -6.87 13.52 -12.57
C THR A 94 -7.72 13.55 -13.84
N ARG A 95 -8.04 12.38 -14.40
CA ARG A 95 -8.94 12.26 -15.57
C ARG A 95 -10.33 12.78 -15.27
N TRP A 96 -10.87 12.45 -14.10
CA TRP A 96 -12.19 12.91 -13.69
C TRP A 96 -12.27 14.44 -13.53
N GLN A 97 -11.18 15.06 -13.06
CA GLN A 97 -11.05 16.52 -12.94
C GLN A 97 -10.54 17.21 -14.22
N ASN A 98 -10.29 16.45 -15.29
CA ASN A 98 -9.68 16.95 -16.53
C ASN A 98 -8.37 17.74 -16.30
N MET A 99 -7.53 17.25 -15.38
CA MET A 99 -6.24 17.83 -15.01
C MET A 99 -5.09 16.87 -15.36
N SER A 100 -3.88 17.41 -15.58
CA SER A 100 -2.68 16.58 -15.70
C SER A 100 -2.18 16.15 -14.31
N SER A 101 -1.59 14.96 -14.24
CA SER A 101 -1.01 14.39 -13.01
C SER A 101 0.09 15.26 -12.40
N ASP A 102 0.82 16.00 -13.22
CA ASP A 102 1.90 16.92 -12.81
C ASP A 102 1.38 18.12 -12.00
N LYS A 103 0.09 18.44 -12.12
CA LYS A 103 -0.55 19.55 -11.39
C LYS A 103 -1.11 19.14 -10.02
N ILE A 104 -1.01 17.87 -9.67
CA ILE A 104 -1.56 17.35 -8.40
C ILE A 104 -0.42 16.91 -7.48
N PHE A 105 -0.40 17.44 -6.27
CA PHE A 105 0.41 16.90 -5.18
C PHE A 105 -0.44 15.91 -4.37
N HIS A 106 0.07 14.69 -4.19
CA HIS A 106 -0.57 13.67 -3.36
C HIS A 106 0.17 13.59 -2.03
N VAL A 107 -0.53 13.88 -0.93
CA VAL A 107 0.02 13.85 0.43
C VAL A 107 -0.73 12.81 1.23
N ILE A 108 0.02 11.95 1.94
CA ILE A 108 -0.53 10.93 2.82
C ILE A 108 -0.21 11.31 4.26
N VAL A 109 -1.23 11.30 5.11
CA VAL A 109 -1.08 11.43 6.56
C VAL A 109 -1.16 10.02 7.14
N ALA A 110 -0.04 9.51 7.61
CA ALA A 110 0.07 8.19 8.21
C ALA A 110 0.55 8.30 9.67
N PRO A 111 0.12 7.40 10.57
CA PRO A 111 0.57 7.38 11.96
C PRO A 111 1.97 6.77 12.15
N CYS A 112 2.74 6.62 11.07
CA CYS A 112 4.02 5.91 11.04
C CYS A 112 5.09 6.75 10.35
N TYR A 113 6.23 6.93 11.01
CA TYR A 113 7.37 7.67 10.46
C TYR A 113 7.97 6.98 9.23
N ASP A 114 8.13 5.66 9.28
CA ASP A 114 8.78 4.87 8.23
C ASP A 114 7.98 4.84 6.92
N LYS A 115 6.70 5.22 6.95
CA LYS A 115 5.92 5.40 5.72
C LYS A 115 6.50 6.45 4.78
N LYS A 116 7.34 7.36 5.27
CA LYS A 116 8.09 8.30 4.43
C LYS A 116 9.21 7.64 3.61
N LEU A 117 9.73 6.50 4.08
CA LEU A 117 10.80 5.75 3.44
C LEU A 117 10.29 4.78 2.37
N GLU A 118 8.99 4.53 2.37
CA GLU A 118 8.35 3.65 1.41
C GLU A 118 8.34 4.29 0.01
N PRO A 119 8.77 3.57 -1.03
CA PRO A 119 8.64 4.05 -2.41
C PRO A 119 7.17 4.35 -2.71
N LEU A 120 6.89 5.54 -3.26
CA LEU A 120 5.56 5.94 -3.74
C LEU A 120 5.29 5.41 -5.15
#